data_AF-A0A5C3PAC1-F1
#
_entry.id   AF-A0A5C3PAC1-F1
#
_cell.length_a   1.000
_cell.length_b   1.000
_cell.length_c   1.000
_cell.angle_alpha   90.00
_cell.angle_beta   90.00
_cell.angle_gamma   90.00
#
_symmetry.space_group_name_H-M   'P 1'
#
loop_
_entity.id
_entity.type
_entity.pdbx_description
1 polymer ?
#
loop_
_entity_poly.entity_id
_entity_poly.type
_entity_poly.pdbx_seq_one_letter_code
_entity_poly.pdbx_strand_id
1 'polypeptide(L)'
;MMMRSFPTTMCSFPTTMCSPPPVPSDPFRILSSPPCDVPFNPGLALGRHHASWFLVYARRPMIQSQRVVLCLNFLVPDDPNSVEARSPPGNPVFTVGGYGVAARKVLDALRGLRDEDGRSPVVLTERYAEGNEYGLLADVEVLIPENELIQACAHCGTWETQYGPRFLRCGGCKSRWYCSAECQQDDWKPRYHKGECRLLREGKASEVESRRKLHNNGWYFDYGPQGDETLLEDTGPHTYERAVHSNDVSFLAYGRRYPPHDVDPPATPRPPLVQRHDGYPPGFVPTGDERVDSTIRHLHAIKLKTHGRQDAGAPLPKTYPVSDAVPAHAIPVFPPLPEAAGFVPTGDPFLDQSRLCAHLNAHGMEAEHDALGNVTAARQESIEERGRLDAERWERTRRLMYAAREELYEEYGVSSPGEFVAIACPDGAGGESLAKLQERLREEKEGASRARVEASAQAA
;
A
#
# COMPACT_ATOMS: atom_id res chain seq x y z
N MET A 1 -8.66 76.53 -29.27
CA MET A 1 -8.31 75.17 -28.80
C MET A 1 -9.57 74.48 -28.31
N MET A 2 -10.20 73.66 -29.15
CA MET A 2 -11.31 72.79 -28.75
C MET A 2 -10.78 71.36 -28.78
N MET A 3 -10.66 70.72 -27.60
CA MET A 3 -10.35 69.30 -27.50
C MET A 3 -11.65 68.50 -27.55
N ARG A 4 -11.72 67.56 -28.50
CA ARG A 4 -12.78 66.56 -28.62
C ARG A 4 -12.37 65.31 -27.85
N SER A 5 -13.23 64.87 -26.94
CA SER A 5 -13.14 63.60 -26.21
C SER A 5 -13.83 62.50 -27.03
N PHE A 6 -13.17 61.36 -27.22
CA PHE A 6 -13.79 60.14 -27.74
C PHE A 6 -13.91 59.10 -26.61
N PRO A 7 -15.04 58.37 -26.49
CA PRO A 7 -15.16 57.26 -25.57
C PRO A 7 -14.70 55.96 -26.26
N THR A 8 -13.75 55.26 -25.63
CA THR A 8 -13.30 53.93 -26.05
C THR A 8 -14.15 52.88 -25.35
N THR A 9 -15.14 52.33 -26.04
CA THR A 9 -15.91 51.16 -25.59
C THR A 9 -15.13 49.90 -25.94
N MET A 10 -14.50 49.25 -24.96
CA MET A 10 -13.90 47.93 -25.15
C MET A 10 -14.95 46.83 -24.92
N CYS A 11 -15.36 46.17 -26.00
CA CYS A 11 -16.13 44.93 -25.95
C CYS A 11 -15.18 43.76 -25.64
N SER A 12 -15.16 43.31 -24.38
CA SER A 12 -14.48 42.08 -23.98
C SER A 12 -15.40 40.89 -24.25
N PHE A 13 -15.13 40.14 -25.32
CA PHE A 13 -15.76 38.83 -25.52
C PHE A 13 -14.98 37.77 -24.73
N PRO A 14 -15.63 36.92 -23.91
CA PRO A 14 -14.97 35.78 -23.29
C PRO A 14 -14.62 34.78 -24.39
N THR A 15 -13.35 34.68 -24.74
CA THR A 15 -12.83 33.61 -25.59
C THR A 15 -12.85 32.33 -24.75
N THR A 16 -13.92 31.55 -24.87
CA THR A 16 -13.97 30.18 -24.35
C THR A 16 -12.92 29.38 -25.12
N MET A 17 -11.73 29.25 -24.54
CA MET A 17 -10.70 28.37 -25.08
C MET A 17 -11.19 26.94 -24.95
N CYS A 18 -11.77 26.39 -26.03
CA CYS A 18 -11.96 24.96 -26.18
C CYS A 18 -10.59 24.31 -26.01
N SER A 19 -10.37 23.72 -24.84
CA SER A 19 -9.17 22.92 -24.60
C SER A 19 -9.17 21.75 -25.60
N PRO A 20 -8.05 21.46 -26.26
CA PRO A 20 -7.96 20.32 -27.17
C PRO A 20 -8.39 19.05 -26.42
N PRO A 21 -9.03 18.09 -27.10
CA PRO A 21 -9.42 16.83 -26.48
C PRO A 21 -8.18 16.15 -25.88
N PRO A 22 -8.28 15.59 -24.66
CA PRO A 22 -7.15 14.95 -24.01
C PRO A 22 -6.64 13.80 -24.89
N VAL A 23 -5.34 13.79 -25.19
CA VAL A 23 -4.69 12.64 -25.82
C VAL A 23 -4.92 11.44 -24.92
N PRO A 24 -5.35 10.27 -25.43
CA PRO A 24 -5.48 9.06 -24.63
C PRO A 24 -4.13 8.76 -23.99
N SER A 25 -4.04 8.93 -22.68
CA SER A 25 -2.87 8.51 -21.92
C SER A 25 -2.82 6.98 -21.92
N ASP A 26 -1.66 6.40 -22.20
CA ASP A 26 -1.48 4.95 -22.18
C ASP A 26 -1.93 4.37 -20.83
N PRO A 27 -2.61 3.21 -20.81
CA PRO A 27 -2.92 2.52 -19.58
C PRO A 27 -1.61 2.09 -18.88
N PHE A 28 -1.65 1.95 -17.54
CA PHE A 28 -0.50 1.40 -16.84
C PHE A 28 -0.38 -0.09 -17.13
N ARG A 29 0.85 -0.60 -17.13
CA ARG A 29 1.16 -1.98 -17.47
C ARG A 29 0.69 -2.93 -16.38
N ILE A 30 -0.05 -3.96 -16.78
CA ILE A 30 -0.50 -5.03 -15.89
C ILE A 30 0.52 -6.16 -15.94
N LEU A 31 0.82 -6.69 -14.77
CA LEU A 31 1.80 -7.72 -14.52
C LEU A 31 1.11 -8.93 -13.88
N SER A 32 1.66 -10.10 -14.15
CA SER A 32 1.35 -11.35 -13.47
C SER A 32 2.54 -11.80 -12.62
N SER A 33 2.30 -12.67 -11.64
CA SER A 33 3.34 -13.30 -10.83
C SER A 33 2.90 -14.73 -10.52
N PRO A 34 3.61 -15.76 -11.01
CA PRO A 34 3.25 -17.16 -10.75
C PRO A 34 3.06 -17.53 -9.27
N PRO A 35 3.92 -17.09 -8.31
CA PRO A 35 3.73 -17.39 -6.90
C PRO A 35 2.56 -16.63 -6.24
N CYS A 36 1.93 -15.69 -6.96
CA CYS A 36 0.80 -14.90 -6.47
C CYS A 36 -0.49 -15.17 -7.25
N ASP A 37 -0.65 -16.36 -7.83
CA ASP A 37 -1.90 -16.81 -8.47
C ASP A 37 -3.01 -17.01 -7.43
N VAL A 38 -3.45 -15.89 -6.87
CA VAL A 38 -4.74 -15.78 -6.20
C VAL A 38 -5.84 -15.86 -7.27
N PRO A 39 -6.90 -16.65 -7.06
CA PRO A 39 -8.09 -16.60 -7.89
C PRO A 39 -8.61 -15.18 -7.97
N PHE A 40 -9.10 -14.81 -9.15
CA PHE A 40 -9.45 -13.43 -9.49
C PHE A 40 -8.22 -12.50 -9.45
N ASN A 41 -7.07 -12.97 -9.96
CA ASN A 41 -5.82 -12.22 -10.06
C ASN A 41 -6.12 -10.76 -10.44
N PRO A 42 -6.05 -9.82 -9.49
CA PRO A 42 -6.47 -8.43 -9.72
C PRO A 42 -5.51 -7.71 -10.67
N GLY A 43 -4.49 -8.41 -11.18
CA GLY A 43 -3.35 -7.85 -11.88
C GLY A 43 -2.42 -7.21 -10.85
N LEU A 44 -1.13 -7.26 -11.12
CA LEU A 44 -0.12 -6.51 -10.40
C LEU A 44 0.32 -5.33 -11.26
N ALA A 45 0.87 -4.29 -10.63
CA ALA A 45 1.50 -3.18 -11.30
C ALA A 45 2.66 -2.67 -10.43
N LEU A 46 3.72 -2.21 -11.09
CA LEU A 46 4.77 -1.45 -10.41
C LEU A 46 4.34 0.01 -10.32
N GLY A 47 4.36 0.53 -9.10
CA GLY A 47 3.90 1.86 -8.79
C GLY A 47 4.94 2.70 -8.08
N ARG A 48 4.75 4.01 -8.17
CA ARG A 48 5.58 5.00 -7.47
C ARG A 48 4.71 5.94 -6.66
N HIS A 49 5.10 6.18 -5.42
CA HIS A 49 4.54 7.22 -4.57
C HIS A 49 5.69 7.95 -3.90
N HIS A 50 5.95 9.19 -4.33
CA HIS A 50 7.12 9.97 -3.91
C HIS A 50 8.44 9.25 -4.23
N ALA A 51 9.32 9.10 -3.24
CA ALA A 51 10.60 8.37 -3.34
C ALA A 51 10.44 6.84 -3.26
N SER A 52 9.23 6.36 -3.00
CA SER A 52 8.97 4.95 -2.71
C SER A 52 8.43 4.22 -3.93
N TRP A 53 8.91 2.98 -4.10
CA TRP A 53 8.45 2.01 -5.08
C TRP A 53 7.55 0.99 -4.43
N PHE A 54 6.48 0.61 -5.12
CA PHE A 54 5.50 -0.33 -4.61
C PHE A 54 5.12 -1.36 -5.65
N LEU A 55 4.84 -2.57 -5.17
CA LEU A 55 4.03 -3.52 -5.89
C LEU A 55 2.58 -3.31 -5.46
N VAL A 56 1.69 -3.10 -6.42
CA VAL A 56 0.30 -2.69 -6.19
C VAL A 56 -0.62 -3.58 -7.01
N TYR A 57 -1.78 -3.95 -6.47
CA TYR A 57 -2.83 -4.57 -7.26
C TYR A 57 -3.42 -3.58 -8.25
N ALA A 58 -3.46 -3.92 -9.54
CA ALA A 58 -4.01 -3.10 -10.62
C ALA A 58 -5.51 -2.79 -10.41
N ARG A 59 -6.21 -3.73 -9.78
CA ARG A 59 -7.60 -3.62 -9.34
C ARG A 59 -7.67 -3.80 -7.83
N ARG A 60 -8.76 -3.33 -7.21
CA ARG A 60 -9.02 -3.63 -5.80
C ARG A 60 -9.30 -5.13 -5.65
N PRO A 61 -8.57 -5.88 -4.81
CA PRO A 61 -9.00 -7.22 -4.43
C PRO A 61 -10.33 -7.10 -3.70
N MET A 62 -11.35 -7.87 -4.11
CA MET A 62 -12.72 -7.66 -3.65
C MET A 62 -12.88 -7.65 -2.13
N ILE A 63 -12.08 -8.46 -1.43
CA ILE A 63 -12.24 -8.72 0.00
C ILE A 63 -11.14 -8.03 0.81
N GLN A 64 -9.89 -8.24 0.41
CA GLN A 64 -8.74 -7.56 1.01
C GLN A 64 -8.65 -6.19 0.35
N SER A 65 -9.26 -5.18 0.96
CA SER A 65 -9.37 -3.84 0.38
C SER A 65 -8.03 -3.11 0.22
N GLN A 66 -6.93 -3.77 0.60
CA GLN A 66 -5.55 -3.35 0.42
C GLN A 66 -5.17 -3.36 -1.06
N ARG A 67 -4.58 -2.24 -1.50
CA ARG A 67 -4.04 -2.10 -2.87
C ARG A 67 -2.54 -2.35 -2.90
N VAL A 68 -1.82 -1.87 -1.89
CA VAL A 68 -0.37 -1.97 -1.82
C VAL A 68 0.00 -3.35 -1.30
N VAL A 69 0.73 -4.11 -2.11
CA VAL A 69 1.21 -5.44 -1.75
C VAL A 69 2.48 -5.31 -0.93
N LEU A 70 3.48 -4.58 -1.45
CA LEU A 70 4.80 -4.42 -0.85
C LEU A 70 5.38 -3.04 -1.15
N CYS A 71 6.08 -2.43 -0.19
CA CYS A 71 7.10 -1.43 -0.49
C CYS A 71 8.38 -2.14 -0.94
N LEU A 72 8.99 -1.67 -2.03
CA LEU A 72 10.03 -2.39 -2.77
C LEU A 72 11.43 -1.85 -2.52
N ASN A 73 11.57 -0.57 -2.20
CA ASN A 73 12.89 0.05 -2.06
C ASN A 73 13.24 0.35 -0.62
N PHE A 74 14.55 0.42 -0.38
CA PHE A 74 15.16 0.90 0.85
C PHE A 74 15.89 2.20 0.53
N LEU A 75 15.65 3.24 1.34
CA LEU A 75 16.43 4.48 1.25
C LEU A 75 17.58 4.46 2.23
N VAL A 76 18.80 4.42 1.69
CA VAL A 76 20.02 4.57 2.48
C VAL A 76 20.07 6.02 3.00
N PRO A 77 20.17 6.23 4.32
CA PRO A 77 20.27 7.57 4.88
C PRO A 77 21.41 8.36 4.22
N ASP A 78 21.13 9.61 3.88
CA ASP A 78 22.06 10.55 3.25
C ASP A 78 22.63 10.15 1.87
N ASP A 79 22.16 9.07 1.24
CA ASP A 79 22.53 8.71 -0.13
C ASP A 79 21.52 9.24 -1.15
N PRO A 80 21.86 10.26 -1.96
CA PRO A 80 20.96 10.80 -2.97
C PRO A 80 20.63 9.80 -4.08
N ASN A 81 21.46 8.77 -4.30
CA ASN A 81 21.21 7.76 -5.32
C ASN A 81 20.06 6.83 -4.96
N SER A 82 19.68 6.75 -3.68
CA SER A 82 18.57 5.90 -3.24
C SER A 82 17.18 6.37 -3.73
N VAL A 83 17.03 7.64 -4.15
CA VAL A 83 15.73 8.26 -4.49
C VAL A 83 15.50 8.43 -5.99
N GLU A 84 16.53 8.80 -6.76
CA GLU A 84 16.42 9.11 -8.19
C GLU A 84 17.59 8.55 -9.03
N ALA A 85 18.16 7.41 -8.63
CA ALA A 85 19.13 6.73 -9.47
C ALA A 85 18.57 6.39 -10.86
N ARG A 86 19.45 6.46 -11.85
CA ARG A 86 19.16 6.06 -13.23
C ARG A 86 20.25 5.15 -13.76
N SER A 87 19.85 4.15 -14.52
CA SER A 87 20.77 3.29 -15.28
C SER A 87 21.39 4.07 -16.45
N PRO A 88 22.44 3.56 -17.11
CA PRO A 88 23.01 4.21 -18.30
C PRO A 88 22.00 4.45 -19.45
N PRO A 89 21.02 3.54 -19.72
CA PRO A 89 19.90 3.82 -20.61
C PRO A 89 18.94 4.93 -20.15
N GLY A 90 19.06 5.41 -18.91
CA GLY A 90 18.20 6.43 -18.32
C GLY A 90 16.98 5.88 -17.59
N ASN A 91 16.87 4.55 -17.43
CA ASN A 91 15.76 3.93 -16.72
C ASN A 91 15.85 4.18 -15.21
N PRO A 92 14.73 4.31 -14.49
CA PRO A 92 14.75 4.45 -13.04
C PRO A 92 15.39 3.23 -12.37
N VAL A 93 16.15 3.47 -11.31
CA VAL A 93 16.77 2.43 -10.47
C VAL A 93 16.39 2.68 -9.02
N PHE A 94 16.11 1.61 -8.28
CA PHE A 94 15.95 1.64 -6.82
C PHE A 94 16.70 0.49 -6.17
N THR A 95 17.05 0.64 -4.90
CA THR A 95 17.80 -0.38 -4.15
C THR A 95 16.86 -1.16 -3.25
N VAL A 96 17.00 -2.49 -3.23
CA VAL A 96 16.32 -3.39 -2.29
C VAL A 96 17.28 -3.68 -1.13
N GLY A 97 16.82 -3.49 0.10
CA GLY A 97 17.62 -3.67 1.32
C GLY A 97 16.76 -3.72 2.58
N GLY A 98 17.38 -3.48 3.73
CA GLY A 98 16.69 -3.53 5.03
C GLY A 98 16.78 -4.91 5.70
N TYR A 99 15.77 -5.25 6.49
CA TYR A 99 15.66 -6.53 7.16
C TYR A 99 15.69 -7.70 6.17
N GLY A 100 16.69 -8.59 6.30
CA GLY A 100 17.02 -9.58 5.27
C GLY A 100 15.89 -10.55 4.89
N VAL A 101 14.92 -10.82 5.77
CA VAL A 101 13.75 -11.64 5.40
C VAL A 101 12.80 -10.85 4.50
N ALA A 102 12.52 -9.58 4.83
CA ALA A 102 11.64 -8.72 4.03
C ALA A 102 12.27 -8.39 2.66
N ALA A 103 13.56 -8.04 2.64
CA ALA A 103 14.29 -7.73 1.42
C ALA A 103 14.32 -8.93 0.44
N ARG A 104 14.48 -10.16 0.94
CA ARG A 104 14.41 -11.37 0.10
C ARG A 104 13.02 -11.61 -0.49
N LYS A 105 11.96 -11.44 0.31
CA LYS A 105 10.57 -11.51 -0.21
C LYS A 105 10.33 -10.52 -1.35
N VAL A 106 10.88 -9.31 -1.24
CA VAL A 106 10.82 -8.31 -2.32
C VAL A 106 11.53 -8.79 -3.58
N LEU A 107 12.76 -9.31 -3.47
CA LEU A 107 13.47 -9.83 -4.64
C LEU A 107 12.75 -11.00 -5.31
N ASP A 108 12.22 -11.93 -4.52
CA ASP A 108 11.49 -13.09 -5.04
C ASP A 108 10.22 -12.67 -5.77
N ALA A 109 9.47 -11.70 -5.21
CA ALA A 109 8.32 -11.10 -5.89
C ALA A 109 8.73 -10.46 -7.22
N LEU A 110 9.78 -9.63 -7.22
CA LEU A 110 10.27 -8.94 -8.43
C LEU A 110 10.74 -9.91 -9.52
N ARG A 111 11.44 -10.99 -9.15
CA ARG A 111 11.88 -12.05 -10.08
C ARG A 111 10.70 -12.81 -10.69
N GLY A 112 9.58 -12.89 -9.98
CA GLY A 112 8.35 -13.55 -10.43
C GLY A 112 7.53 -12.73 -11.44
N LEU A 113 7.71 -11.40 -11.50
CA LEU A 113 6.85 -10.54 -12.31
C LEU A 113 7.01 -10.76 -13.82
N ARG A 114 5.90 -10.85 -14.54
CA ARG A 114 5.84 -10.97 -16.01
C ARG A 114 4.79 -10.03 -16.58
N ASP A 115 5.10 -9.36 -17.68
CA ASP A 115 4.10 -8.65 -18.49
C ASP A 115 3.29 -9.62 -19.37
N GLU A 116 2.36 -9.09 -20.17
CA GLU A 116 1.50 -9.86 -21.07
C GLU A 116 2.29 -10.65 -22.13
N ASP A 117 3.51 -10.22 -22.47
CA ASP A 117 4.41 -10.89 -23.40
C ASP A 117 5.35 -11.88 -22.69
N GLY A 118 5.19 -12.10 -21.38
CA GLY A 118 6.05 -12.96 -20.58
C GLY A 118 7.44 -12.37 -20.30
N ARG A 119 7.63 -11.06 -20.46
CA ARG A 119 8.91 -10.37 -20.20
C ARG A 119 8.98 -9.90 -18.75
N SER A 120 10.19 -9.90 -18.18
CA SER A 120 10.42 -9.29 -16.88
C SER A 120 10.28 -7.76 -16.96
N PRO A 121 9.53 -7.11 -16.07
CA PRO A 121 9.43 -5.65 -16.03
C PRO A 121 10.64 -4.97 -15.41
N VAL A 122 11.57 -5.75 -14.84
CA VAL A 122 12.74 -5.25 -14.12
C VAL A 122 13.99 -6.06 -14.45
N VAL A 123 15.16 -5.45 -14.24
CA VAL A 123 16.47 -6.11 -14.26
C VAL A 123 17.11 -5.96 -12.88
N LEU A 124 17.57 -7.06 -12.31
CA LEU A 124 18.25 -7.07 -11.02
C LEU A 124 19.76 -7.03 -11.24
N THR A 125 20.43 -6.12 -10.53
CA THR A 125 21.88 -6.05 -10.43
C THR A 125 22.30 -6.33 -9.00
N GLU A 126 22.52 -7.61 -8.70
CA GLU A 126 23.05 -8.08 -7.41
C GLU A 126 24.53 -7.70 -7.31
N ARG A 127 24.83 -6.70 -6.49
CA ARG A 127 26.18 -6.11 -6.40
C ARG A 127 26.69 -5.96 -4.98
N TYR A 128 25.84 -6.17 -3.97
CA TYR A 128 26.20 -5.92 -2.59
C TYR A 128 26.77 -7.18 -1.95
N ALA A 129 27.86 -7.02 -1.20
CA ALA A 129 28.47 -8.11 -0.45
C ALA A 129 27.53 -8.56 0.68
N GLU A 130 27.60 -9.85 1.02
CA GLU A 130 26.98 -10.34 2.25
C GLU A 130 27.50 -9.54 3.45
N GLY A 131 26.60 -9.16 4.36
CA GLY A 131 26.95 -8.36 5.54
C GLY A 131 27.08 -6.85 5.28
N ASN A 132 26.60 -6.32 4.15
CA ASN A 132 26.43 -4.88 3.98
C ASN A 132 25.65 -4.28 5.18
N GLU A 133 26.09 -3.12 5.68
CA GLU A 133 25.57 -2.51 6.91
C GLU A 133 24.06 -2.17 6.87
N TYR A 134 23.49 -2.00 5.67
CA TYR A 134 22.08 -1.72 5.45
C TYR A 134 21.30 -2.94 4.92
N GLY A 135 21.93 -4.12 4.88
CA GLY A 135 21.33 -5.32 4.32
C GLY A 135 20.95 -5.19 2.84
N LEU A 136 21.66 -4.33 2.09
CA LEU A 136 21.38 -4.13 0.66
C LEU A 136 21.63 -5.43 -0.10
N LEU A 137 20.72 -5.76 -1.02
CA LEU A 137 20.77 -7.00 -1.81
C LEU A 137 20.99 -6.73 -3.30
N ALA A 138 20.24 -5.80 -3.89
CA ALA A 138 20.33 -5.51 -5.31
C ALA A 138 19.86 -4.10 -5.65
N ASP A 139 20.43 -3.54 -6.70
CA ASP A 139 19.81 -2.44 -7.43
C ASP A 139 18.88 -3.02 -8.50
N VAL A 140 17.71 -2.42 -8.66
CA VAL A 140 16.63 -2.87 -9.54
C VAL A 140 16.37 -1.79 -10.58
N GLU A 141 16.70 -2.09 -11.84
CA GLU A 141 16.37 -1.24 -12.98
C GLU A 141 14.95 -1.53 -13.47
N VAL A 142 14.13 -0.49 -13.60
CA VAL A 142 12.73 -0.59 -14.03
C VAL A 142 12.63 -0.40 -15.54
N LEU A 143 12.20 -1.45 -16.25
CA LEU A 143 12.06 -1.44 -17.71
C LEU A 143 10.71 -0.91 -18.19
N ILE A 144 9.75 -0.72 -17.28
CA ILE A 144 8.43 -0.15 -17.59
C ILE A 144 8.59 1.37 -17.80
N PRO A 145 8.10 1.92 -18.93
CA PRO A 145 8.05 3.38 -19.14
C PRO A 145 7.28 4.12 -18.04
N GLU A 146 7.68 5.35 -17.70
CA GLU A 146 7.07 6.12 -16.59
C GLU A 146 5.55 6.34 -16.76
N ASN A 147 5.08 6.55 -17.99
CA ASN A 147 3.66 6.68 -18.33
C ASN A 147 2.87 5.38 -18.13
N GLU A 148 3.55 4.23 -18.12
CA GLU A 148 2.96 2.92 -17.90
C GLU A 148 3.06 2.44 -16.44
N LEU A 149 3.67 3.22 -15.54
CA LEU A 149 3.64 2.92 -14.10
C LEU A 149 2.29 3.33 -13.50
N ILE A 150 1.82 2.58 -12.50
CA ILE A 150 0.64 2.97 -11.71
C ILE A 150 1.04 4.09 -10.73
N GLN A 151 0.21 5.13 -10.62
CA GLN A 151 0.52 6.31 -9.82
C GLN A 151 -0.38 6.42 -8.59
N ALA A 152 0.18 6.96 -7.51
CA ALA A 152 -0.56 7.35 -6.33
C ALA A 152 -0.77 8.87 -6.27
N CYS A 153 -1.92 9.28 -5.74
CA CYS A 153 -2.23 10.68 -5.51
C CYS A 153 -1.36 11.21 -4.37
N ALA A 154 -0.52 12.21 -4.66
CA ALA A 154 0.40 12.80 -3.70
C ALA A 154 -0.28 13.50 -2.50
N HIS A 155 -1.59 13.74 -2.58
CA HIS A 155 -2.37 14.29 -1.48
C HIS A 155 -3.07 13.20 -0.67
N CYS A 156 -3.97 12.44 -1.29
CA CYS A 156 -4.85 11.52 -0.56
C CYS A 156 -4.37 10.07 -0.54
N GLY A 157 -3.26 9.74 -1.21
CA GLY A 157 -2.69 8.39 -1.22
C GLY A 157 -3.54 7.34 -1.94
N THR A 158 -4.55 7.75 -2.70
CA THR A 158 -5.33 6.86 -3.57
C THR A 158 -4.46 6.40 -4.72
N TRP A 159 -4.46 5.11 -5.05
CA TRP A 159 -3.80 4.57 -6.24
C TRP A 159 -4.74 4.61 -7.45
N GLU A 160 -4.21 4.84 -8.65
CA GLU A 160 -4.92 4.60 -9.91
C GLU A 160 -5.53 3.19 -9.95
N THR A 161 -6.48 2.93 -10.84
CA THR A 161 -7.01 1.57 -11.04
C THR A 161 -7.25 1.33 -12.53
N GLN A 162 -7.23 0.08 -12.97
CA GLN A 162 -7.17 -0.32 -14.39
C GLN A 162 -8.25 0.33 -15.26
N TYR A 163 -9.46 0.50 -14.73
CA TYR A 163 -10.59 1.09 -15.47
C TYR A 163 -10.84 2.56 -15.11
N GLY A 164 -9.98 3.12 -14.26
CA GLY A 164 -10.07 4.48 -13.78
C GLY A 164 -9.38 5.46 -14.72
N PRO A 165 -9.69 6.76 -14.61
CA PRO A 165 -8.92 7.77 -15.30
C PRO A 165 -7.48 7.77 -14.78
N ARG A 166 -6.53 8.04 -15.69
CA ARG A 166 -5.16 8.37 -15.29
C ARG A 166 -5.15 9.66 -14.48
N PHE A 167 -4.23 9.75 -13.54
CA PHE A 167 -4.11 10.89 -12.64
C PHE A 167 -3.51 12.11 -13.34
N LEU A 168 -3.85 13.29 -12.82
CA LEU A 168 -3.32 14.57 -13.27
C LEU A 168 -1.86 14.69 -12.85
N ARG A 169 -0.98 14.94 -13.81
CA ARG A 169 0.44 15.21 -13.56
C ARG A 169 0.65 16.70 -13.33
N CYS A 170 1.43 17.07 -12.31
CA CYS A 170 1.80 18.48 -12.10
C CYS A 170 2.54 19.04 -13.33
N GLY A 171 2.00 20.09 -13.95
CA GLY A 171 2.61 20.72 -15.13
C GLY A 171 3.97 21.38 -14.87
N GLY A 172 4.29 21.72 -13.61
CA GLY A 172 5.54 22.36 -13.23
C GLY A 172 6.71 21.40 -13.08
N CYS A 173 6.63 20.48 -12.12
CA CYS A 173 7.70 19.53 -11.82
C CYS A 173 7.59 18.21 -12.58
N LYS A 174 6.39 17.83 -13.01
CA LYS A 174 6.10 16.52 -13.59
C LYS A 174 6.38 15.31 -12.66
N SER A 175 6.65 15.51 -11.38
CA SER A 175 6.96 14.41 -10.44
C SER A 175 5.83 14.08 -9.46
N ARG A 176 4.75 14.88 -9.42
CA ARG A 176 3.57 14.62 -8.57
C ARG A 176 2.34 14.32 -9.42
N TRP A 177 1.52 13.39 -8.91
CA TRP A 177 0.30 12.92 -9.53
C TRP A 177 -0.90 13.13 -8.60
N TYR A 178 -2.06 13.42 -9.15
CA TYR A 178 -3.28 13.75 -8.39
C TYR A 178 -4.50 13.11 -9.01
N CYS A 179 -5.36 12.49 -8.20
CA CYS A 179 -6.62 11.93 -8.70
C CYS A 179 -7.63 13.00 -9.14
N SER A 180 -7.41 14.28 -8.79
CA SER A 180 -8.33 15.38 -9.06
C SER A 180 -7.64 16.75 -8.95
N ALA A 181 -8.22 17.78 -9.56
CA ALA A 181 -7.70 19.15 -9.46
C ALA A 181 -7.79 19.70 -8.03
N GLU A 182 -8.80 19.27 -7.27
CA GLU A 182 -8.98 19.60 -5.87
C GLU A 182 -7.85 19.01 -5.03
N CYS A 183 -7.47 17.73 -5.24
CA CYS A 183 -6.29 17.14 -4.58
C CYS A 183 -5.01 17.92 -4.90
N GLN A 184 -4.85 18.37 -6.15
CA GLN A 184 -3.72 19.19 -6.54
C GLN A 184 -3.71 20.54 -5.82
N GLN A 185 -4.87 21.20 -5.69
CA GLN A 185 -5.01 22.47 -4.99
C GLN A 185 -4.75 22.34 -3.49
N ASP A 186 -5.27 21.29 -2.86
CA ASP A 186 -5.10 21.01 -1.43
C ASP A 186 -3.64 20.75 -1.06
N ASP A 187 -2.91 20.08 -1.96
CA ASP A 187 -1.48 19.80 -1.84
C ASP A 187 -0.59 21.02 -2.19
N TRP A 188 -1.15 22.05 -2.84
CA TRP A 188 -0.41 23.26 -3.25
C TRP A 188 -0.15 24.25 -2.10
N LYS A 189 0.32 23.75 -0.96
CA LYS A 189 0.67 24.53 0.23
C LYS A 189 2.19 24.65 0.37
N PRO A 190 2.72 25.74 0.96
CA PRO A 190 4.18 25.91 1.14
C PRO A 190 4.85 24.77 1.92
N ARG A 191 4.15 24.17 2.89
CA ARG A 191 4.61 23.00 3.66
C ARG A 191 4.60 21.68 2.87
N TYR A 192 3.94 21.67 1.71
CA TYR A 192 3.75 20.52 0.84
C TYR A 192 4.30 20.85 -0.55
N HIS A 193 3.59 20.46 -1.62
CA HIS A 193 4.11 20.49 -2.98
C HIS A 193 4.58 21.87 -3.45
N LYS A 194 3.97 22.98 -3.01
CA LYS A 194 4.41 24.32 -3.44
C LYS A 194 5.87 24.60 -3.04
N GLY A 195 6.31 24.13 -1.86
CA GLY A 195 7.69 24.28 -1.39
C GLY A 195 8.69 23.36 -2.11
N GLU A 196 8.20 22.26 -2.69
CA GLU A 196 9.01 21.20 -3.29
C GLU A 196 9.07 21.27 -4.81
N CYS A 197 8.05 21.86 -5.46
CA CYS A 197 7.87 21.79 -6.91
C CYS A 197 9.11 22.29 -7.69
N ARG A 198 9.76 23.33 -7.17
CA ARG A 198 11.03 23.82 -7.73
C ARG A 198 12.16 22.81 -7.61
N LEU A 199 12.32 22.18 -6.45
CA LEU A 199 13.38 21.18 -6.20
C LEU A 199 13.18 19.94 -7.07
N LEU A 200 11.94 19.44 -7.15
CA LEU A 200 11.59 18.31 -8.02
C LEU A 200 11.87 18.61 -9.49
N ARG A 201 11.56 19.83 -9.95
CA ARG A 201 11.89 20.26 -11.32
C ARG A 201 13.40 20.35 -11.57
N GLU A 202 14.19 20.61 -10.53
CA GLU A 202 15.66 20.64 -10.57
C GLU A 202 16.30 19.25 -10.39
N GLY A 203 15.51 18.16 -10.25
CA GLY A 203 16.03 16.81 -10.02
C GLY A 203 16.59 16.58 -8.61
N LYS A 204 16.11 17.35 -7.63
CA LYS A 204 16.54 17.27 -6.22
C LYS A 204 15.52 16.54 -5.37
N ALA A 205 15.05 15.37 -5.82
CA ALA A 205 14.05 14.63 -5.05
C ALA A 205 14.60 14.08 -3.73
N SER A 206 15.90 13.78 -3.63
CA SER A 206 16.54 13.39 -2.37
C SER A 206 16.38 14.49 -1.30
N GLU A 207 16.58 15.76 -1.67
CA GLU A 207 16.39 16.89 -0.75
C GLU A 207 14.91 17.05 -0.32
N VAL A 208 13.97 16.80 -1.24
CA VAL A 208 12.54 16.79 -0.91
C VAL A 208 12.21 15.65 0.06
N GLU A 209 12.77 14.48 -0.18
CA GLU A 209 12.59 13.31 0.66
C GLU A 209 13.20 13.52 2.05
N SER A 210 14.44 14.03 2.17
CA SER A 210 15.04 14.36 3.48
C SER A 210 14.21 15.36 4.30
N ARG A 211 13.52 16.30 3.63
CA ARG A 211 12.67 17.30 4.29
C ARG A 211 11.34 16.73 4.79
N ARG A 212 10.73 15.80 4.07
CA ARG A 212 9.38 15.30 4.37
C ARG A 212 9.33 13.87 4.91
N LYS A 213 10.40 13.10 4.73
CA LYS A 213 10.55 11.72 5.20
C LYS A 213 9.36 10.84 4.83
N LEU A 214 8.85 11.00 3.61
CA LEU A 214 7.63 10.34 3.12
C LEU A 214 7.85 8.85 2.89
N HIS A 215 9.09 8.45 2.62
CA HIS A 215 9.50 7.06 2.61
C HIS A 215 9.63 6.53 4.05
N ASN A 216 9.24 5.28 4.22
CA ASN A 216 9.34 4.57 5.48
C ASN A 216 10.08 3.25 5.26
N ASN A 217 11.35 3.18 5.66
CA ASN A 217 12.13 1.93 5.60
C ASN A 217 11.49 0.82 6.46
N GLY A 218 10.71 1.20 7.48
CA GLY A 218 9.92 0.30 8.33
C GLY A 218 8.54 -0.07 7.76
N TRP A 219 8.22 0.27 6.50
CA TRP A 219 6.90 0.01 5.91
C TRP A 219 6.47 -1.45 6.06
N TYR A 220 7.40 -2.40 5.90
CA TYR A 220 7.09 -3.83 6.09
C TYR A 220 6.69 -4.16 7.53
N PHE A 221 7.27 -3.49 8.52
CA PHE A 221 6.85 -3.68 9.91
C PHE A 221 5.46 -3.07 10.12
N ASP A 222 5.23 -1.83 9.71
CA ASP A 222 3.98 -1.10 9.98
C ASP A 222 2.78 -1.69 9.23
N TYR A 223 2.96 -2.10 7.97
CA TYR A 223 1.91 -2.61 7.09
C TYR A 223 2.01 -4.12 6.81
N GLY A 224 2.97 -4.81 7.43
CA GLY A 224 3.04 -6.26 7.40
C GLY A 224 2.10 -6.91 8.40
N PRO A 225 2.10 -8.25 8.49
CA PRO A 225 1.25 -9.01 9.41
C PRO A 225 1.34 -8.58 10.87
N GLN A 226 2.50 -8.09 11.32
CA GLN A 226 2.75 -7.74 12.73
C GLN A 226 2.57 -6.24 13.03
N GLY A 227 2.22 -5.45 12.01
CA GLY A 227 2.20 -4.00 12.10
C GLY A 227 0.94 -3.43 12.75
N ASP A 228 1.10 -2.27 13.38
CA ASP A 228 -0.03 -1.55 13.98
C ASP A 228 -1.10 -1.21 12.92
N GLU A 229 -0.68 -0.77 11.73
CA GLU A 229 -1.59 -0.37 10.65
C GLU A 229 -2.37 -1.54 10.05
N THR A 230 -1.88 -2.77 10.22
CA THR A 230 -2.57 -4.00 9.80
C THR A 230 -3.53 -4.49 10.87
N LEU A 231 -3.09 -4.45 12.14
CA LEU A 231 -3.86 -4.97 13.26
C LEU A 231 -4.97 -4.01 13.71
N LEU A 232 -4.70 -2.71 13.76
CA LEU A 232 -5.68 -1.69 14.17
C LEU A 232 -6.78 -1.48 13.15
N GLU A 233 -6.48 -1.75 11.88
CA GLU A 233 -7.42 -1.47 10.81
C GLU A 233 -8.28 -2.67 10.44
N ASP A 234 -9.55 -2.33 10.22
CA ASP A 234 -10.52 -3.21 9.64
C ASP A 234 -10.29 -3.25 8.12
N THR A 235 -9.74 -4.35 7.61
CA THR A 235 -9.45 -4.49 6.17
C THR A 235 -10.19 -5.64 5.51
N GLY A 236 -10.98 -6.37 6.30
CA GLY A 236 -11.76 -7.52 5.88
C GLY A 236 -13.17 -7.20 5.34
N PRO A 237 -14.04 -8.22 5.29
CA PRO A 237 -15.40 -8.13 4.77
C PRO A 237 -16.26 -7.02 5.40
N HIS A 238 -16.09 -6.74 6.70
CA HIS A 238 -16.85 -5.71 7.39
C HIS A 238 -16.65 -4.32 6.78
N THR A 239 -15.41 -3.95 6.45
CA THR A 239 -15.15 -2.67 5.79
C THR A 239 -15.76 -2.61 4.38
N TYR A 240 -15.69 -3.71 3.63
CA TYR A 240 -16.34 -3.77 2.30
C TYR A 240 -17.84 -3.57 2.41
N GLU A 241 -18.50 -4.33 3.29
CA GLU A 241 -19.94 -4.23 3.52
C GLU A 241 -20.35 -2.83 4.00
N ARG A 242 -19.57 -2.23 4.91
CA ARG A 242 -19.76 -0.85 5.33
C ARG A 242 -19.70 0.12 4.14
N ALA A 243 -18.72 -0.05 3.25
CA ALA A 243 -18.56 0.80 2.07
C ALA A 243 -19.72 0.62 1.07
N VAL A 244 -20.21 -0.60 0.88
CA VAL A 244 -21.42 -0.88 0.08
C VAL A 244 -22.64 -0.18 0.68
N HIS A 245 -22.88 -0.36 1.98
CA HIS A 245 -24.03 0.21 2.67
C HIS A 245 -24.00 1.76 2.72
N SER A 246 -22.83 2.34 3.03
CA SER A 246 -22.65 3.79 3.04
C SER A 246 -22.61 4.41 1.63
N ASN A 247 -22.46 3.58 0.59
CA ASN A 247 -22.16 4.00 -0.78
C ASN A 247 -20.86 4.81 -0.84
N ASP A 248 -19.81 4.33 -0.17
CA ASP A 248 -18.45 4.85 -0.30
C ASP A 248 -17.82 4.37 -1.62
N VAL A 249 -18.25 5.03 -2.69
CA VAL A 249 -17.83 4.77 -4.07
C VAL A 249 -16.32 4.87 -4.26
N SER A 250 -15.66 5.73 -3.48
CA SER A 250 -14.22 5.90 -3.59
C SER A 250 -13.51 4.68 -3.03
N PHE A 251 -13.97 4.17 -1.88
CA PHE A 251 -13.41 2.97 -1.30
C PHE A 251 -13.67 1.74 -2.19
N LEU A 252 -14.89 1.61 -2.72
CA LEU A 252 -15.24 0.49 -3.60
C LEU A 252 -14.42 0.48 -4.89
N ALA A 253 -14.18 1.66 -5.49
CA ALA A 253 -13.42 1.80 -6.73
C ALA A 253 -11.91 1.66 -6.52
N TYR A 254 -11.36 2.32 -5.50
CA TYR A 254 -9.92 2.48 -5.37
C TYR A 254 -9.29 1.69 -4.22
N GLY A 255 -10.08 1.12 -3.32
CA GLY A 255 -9.62 0.44 -2.11
C GLY A 255 -9.13 1.40 -1.02
N ARG A 256 -8.35 0.86 -0.09
CA ARG A 256 -7.71 1.61 1.00
C ARG A 256 -6.78 2.67 0.42
N ARG A 257 -6.80 3.84 1.06
CA ARG A 257 -5.90 4.96 0.78
C ARG A 257 -4.69 4.89 1.69
N TYR A 258 -3.54 5.32 1.18
CA TYR A 258 -2.28 5.39 1.93
C TYR A 258 -1.76 6.84 1.88
N PRO A 259 -2.48 7.80 2.51
CA PRO A 259 -2.07 9.19 2.46
C PRO A 259 -0.66 9.35 3.04
N PRO A 260 0.14 10.31 2.56
CA PRO A 260 1.40 10.64 3.20
C PRO A 260 1.14 11.04 4.66
N HIS A 261 1.99 10.58 5.58
CA HIS A 261 1.78 10.70 7.02
C HIS A 261 1.73 12.16 7.54
N ASP A 262 2.21 13.11 6.75
CA ASP A 262 2.21 14.55 7.07
C ASP A 262 1.07 15.32 6.37
N VAL A 263 0.22 14.64 5.61
CA VAL A 263 -0.98 15.23 4.99
C VAL A 263 -2.16 15.07 5.93
N ASP A 264 -2.69 16.20 6.40
CA ASP A 264 -3.92 16.22 7.18
C ASP A 264 -5.08 15.64 6.36
N PRO A 265 -5.93 14.76 6.95
CA PRO A 265 -7.15 14.32 6.29
C PRO A 265 -8.01 15.52 5.89
N PRO A 266 -8.74 15.44 4.75
CA PRO A 266 -9.61 16.53 4.33
C PRO A 266 -10.67 16.78 5.42
N ALA A 267 -10.74 18.03 5.90
CA ALA A 267 -11.66 18.41 6.97
C ALA A 267 -13.15 18.24 6.60
N THR A 268 -13.46 18.22 5.30
CA THR A 268 -14.80 18.00 4.77
C THR A 268 -14.81 16.83 3.80
N PRO A 269 -15.80 15.91 3.91
CA PRO A 269 -16.06 14.93 2.87
C PRO A 269 -16.23 15.63 1.52
N ARG A 270 -15.57 15.11 0.49
CA ARG A 270 -15.66 15.73 -0.84
C ARG A 270 -17.08 15.57 -1.37
N PRO A 271 -17.64 16.60 -2.03
CA PRO A 271 -18.94 16.47 -2.66
C PRO A 271 -18.91 15.31 -3.67
N PRO A 272 -20.02 14.56 -3.81
CA PRO A 272 -20.08 13.50 -4.79
C PRO A 272 -19.79 14.07 -6.19
N LEU A 273 -19.05 13.29 -6.98
CA LEU A 273 -18.72 13.63 -8.36
C LEU A 273 -20.01 13.79 -9.21
N VAL A 274 -19.88 14.30 -10.43
CA VAL A 274 -21.02 14.57 -11.33
C VAL A 274 -21.87 13.32 -11.57
N GLN A 275 -23.20 13.45 -11.52
CA GLN A 275 -24.12 12.35 -11.80
C GLN A 275 -23.83 11.71 -13.17
N ARG A 276 -23.79 10.38 -13.20
CA ARG A 276 -23.60 9.60 -14.43
C ARG A 276 -24.94 9.07 -14.93
N HIS A 277 -25.08 8.94 -16.25
CA HIS A 277 -26.27 8.37 -16.88
C HIS A 277 -26.18 6.86 -17.12
N ASP A 278 -25.04 6.24 -16.82
CA ASP A 278 -24.76 4.81 -17.04
C ASP A 278 -25.17 3.92 -15.84
N GLY A 279 -25.87 4.49 -14.85
CA GLY A 279 -26.38 3.78 -13.68
C GLY A 279 -25.36 3.60 -12.55
N TYR A 280 -24.08 3.91 -12.76
CA TYR A 280 -23.09 3.87 -11.69
C TYR A 280 -23.25 5.05 -10.71
N PRO A 281 -22.88 4.84 -9.44
CA PRO A 281 -22.72 5.94 -8.52
C PRO A 281 -21.78 7.02 -9.07
N PRO A 282 -22.04 8.31 -8.81
CA PRO A 282 -21.15 9.37 -9.24
C PRO A 282 -19.73 9.17 -8.70
N GLY A 283 -18.74 9.14 -9.60
CA GLY A 283 -17.34 8.93 -9.23
C GLY A 283 -16.88 7.48 -9.08
N PHE A 284 -17.80 6.52 -9.23
CA PHE A 284 -17.43 5.11 -9.27
C PHE A 284 -16.70 4.78 -10.56
N VAL A 285 -15.67 3.97 -10.43
CA VAL A 285 -14.91 3.38 -11.52
C VAL A 285 -15.26 1.90 -11.57
N PRO A 286 -15.70 1.37 -12.73
CA PRO A 286 -15.96 -0.07 -12.90
C PRO A 286 -14.80 -0.92 -12.37
N THR A 287 -15.13 -1.98 -11.65
CA THR A 287 -14.10 -2.92 -11.16
C THR A 287 -13.59 -3.83 -12.27
N GLY A 288 -14.29 -3.87 -13.41
CA GLY A 288 -14.06 -4.81 -14.51
C GLY A 288 -14.63 -6.20 -14.26
N ASP A 289 -15.23 -6.41 -13.09
CA ASP A 289 -16.04 -7.57 -12.78
C ASP A 289 -17.51 -7.18 -12.98
N GLU A 290 -18.12 -7.68 -14.05
CA GLU A 290 -19.50 -7.34 -14.41
C GLU A 290 -20.51 -7.75 -13.32
N ARG A 291 -20.21 -8.78 -12.52
CA ARG A 291 -21.09 -9.19 -11.41
C ARG A 291 -21.05 -8.13 -10.31
N VAL A 292 -19.85 -7.74 -9.89
CA VAL A 292 -19.65 -6.70 -8.86
C VAL A 292 -20.24 -5.38 -9.32
N ASP A 293 -19.94 -5.00 -10.56
CA ASP A 293 -20.39 -3.76 -11.15
C ASP A 293 -21.91 -3.74 -11.28
N SER A 294 -22.53 -4.85 -11.69
CA SER A 294 -24.00 -4.99 -11.74
C SER A 294 -24.64 -4.89 -10.35
N THR A 295 -24.06 -5.54 -9.33
CA THR A 295 -24.52 -5.42 -7.94
C THR A 295 -24.43 -3.97 -7.45
N ILE A 296 -23.33 -3.27 -7.71
CA ILE A 296 -23.16 -1.87 -7.31
C ILE A 296 -24.17 -0.97 -8.03
N ARG A 297 -24.38 -1.16 -9.35
CA ARG A 297 -25.43 -0.44 -10.11
C ARG A 297 -26.82 -0.71 -9.54
N HIS A 298 -27.12 -1.96 -9.20
CA HIS A 298 -28.40 -2.37 -8.63
C HIS A 298 -28.65 -1.73 -7.26
N LEU A 299 -27.69 -1.81 -6.34
CA LEU A 299 -27.78 -1.21 -5.02
C LEU A 299 -27.91 0.32 -5.09
N HIS A 300 -27.16 0.96 -5.99
CA HIS A 300 -27.30 2.39 -6.26
C HIS A 300 -28.70 2.75 -6.78
N ALA A 301 -29.26 1.95 -7.70
CA ALA A 301 -30.60 2.17 -8.22
C ALA A 301 -31.69 1.95 -7.15
N ILE A 302 -31.54 0.96 -6.26
CA ILE A 302 -32.42 0.78 -5.10
C ILE A 302 -32.35 2.01 -4.21
N LYS A 303 -31.13 2.44 -3.87
CA LYS A 303 -30.88 3.59 -3.00
C LYS A 303 -31.53 4.87 -3.54
N LEU A 304 -31.39 5.14 -4.84
CA LEU A 304 -32.10 6.25 -5.50
C LEU A 304 -33.62 6.15 -5.40
N LYS A 305 -34.19 4.94 -5.44
CA LYS A 305 -35.64 4.70 -5.32
C LYS A 305 -36.15 4.76 -3.88
N THR A 306 -35.35 4.32 -2.90
CA THR A 306 -35.72 4.28 -1.48
C THR A 306 -35.46 5.60 -0.74
N HIS A 307 -34.80 6.57 -1.38
CA HIS A 307 -34.46 7.87 -0.80
C HIS A 307 -35.62 8.88 -0.64
N GLY A 308 -36.63 8.47 0.12
CA GLY A 308 -37.13 9.32 1.20
C GLY A 308 -36.40 8.93 2.50
N ARG A 309 -35.32 9.64 2.85
CA ARG A 309 -34.59 9.54 4.15
C ARG A 309 -34.15 8.13 4.58
N GLN A 310 -32.93 7.74 4.25
CA GLN A 310 -32.15 6.94 5.19
C GLN A 310 -30.97 7.80 5.64
N ASP A 311 -30.94 8.10 6.93
CA ASP A 311 -29.87 8.88 7.55
C ASP A 311 -28.55 8.09 7.45
N ALA A 312 -27.50 8.76 6.97
CA ALA A 312 -26.14 8.25 7.05
C ALA A 312 -25.80 8.02 8.53
N GLY A 313 -25.96 6.78 9.01
CA GLY A 313 -25.87 6.45 10.43
C GLY A 313 -26.82 5.35 10.91
N ALA A 314 -27.74 4.86 10.06
CA ALA A 314 -28.52 3.67 10.42
C ALA A 314 -27.56 2.50 10.77
N PRO A 315 -27.74 1.84 11.93
CA PRO A 315 -26.87 0.75 12.35
C PRO A 315 -26.92 -0.38 11.34
N LEU A 316 -25.76 -0.98 11.04
CA LEU A 316 -25.68 -2.16 10.19
C LEU A 316 -26.56 -3.27 10.80
N PRO A 317 -27.28 -4.06 9.98
CA PRO A 317 -28.02 -5.22 10.45
C PRO A 317 -27.15 -6.12 11.33
N LYS A 318 -27.73 -6.74 12.36
CA LYS A 318 -26.99 -7.59 13.32
C LYS A 318 -26.30 -8.80 12.69
N THR A 319 -26.66 -9.15 11.46
CA THR A 319 -26.07 -10.22 10.67
C THR A 319 -24.76 -9.81 9.99
N TYR A 320 -24.35 -8.55 10.07
CA TYR A 320 -23.15 -8.07 9.38
C TYR A 320 -21.87 -8.64 10.03
N PRO A 321 -20.84 -8.92 9.22
CA PRO A 321 -19.54 -9.31 9.72
C PRO A 321 -19.03 -8.29 10.74
N VAL A 322 -18.49 -8.75 11.85
CA VAL A 322 -17.85 -7.88 12.84
C VAL A 322 -16.51 -7.41 12.27
N SER A 323 -16.11 -6.18 12.60
CA SER A 323 -14.76 -5.66 12.32
C SER A 323 -13.68 -6.68 12.70
N ASP A 324 -12.72 -6.89 11.79
CA ASP A 324 -11.58 -7.77 12.06
C ASP A 324 -10.43 -7.06 12.78
N ALA A 325 -10.55 -5.73 12.97
CA ALA A 325 -9.62 -4.91 13.72
C ALA A 325 -9.40 -5.42 15.16
N VAL A 326 -8.14 -5.43 15.56
CA VAL A 326 -7.72 -5.71 16.93
C VAL A 326 -7.82 -4.40 17.74
N PRO A 327 -8.48 -4.41 18.91
CA PRO A 327 -8.53 -3.23 19.77
C PRO A 327 -7.12 -2.76 20.14
N ALA A 328 -6.87 -1.45 20.10
CA ALA A 328 -5.53 -0.88 20.32
C ALA A 328 -4.88 -1.32 21.65
N HIS A 329 -5.67 -1.47 22.72
CA HIS A 329 -5.17 -1.92 24.03
C HIS A 329 -4.77 -3.40 24.08
N ALA A 330 -5.19 -4.20 23.09
CA ALA A 330 -4.84 -5.61 22.97
C ALA A 330 -3.58 -5.84 22.13
N ILE A 331 -3.12 -4.83 21.39
CA ILE A 331 -1.90 -4.90 20.60
C ILE A 331 -0.70 -4.64 21.54
N PRO A 332 0.23 -5.58 21.70
CA PRO A 332 1.38 -5.37 22.56
C PRO A 332 2.24 -4.23 22.01
N VAL A 333 2.69 -3.35 22.90
CA VAL A 333 3.55 -2.22 22.53
C VAL A 333 4.86 -2.75 21.97
N PHE A 334 5.30 -2.22 20.83
CA PHE A 334 6.61 -2.51 20.29
C PHE A 334 7.61 -1.49 20.87
N PRO A 335 8.48 -1.86 21.84
CA PRO A 335 9.25 -0.87 22.57
C PRO A 335 10.30 -0.20 21.67
N PRO A 336 10.56 1.12 21.84
CA PRO A 336 11.59 1.81 21.10
C PRO A 336 12.98 1.29 21.48
N LEU A 337 13.94 1.40 20.56
CA LEU A 337 15.34 1.12 20.88
C LEU A 337 15.87 2.14 21.90
N PRO A 338 16.83 1.75 22.76
CA PRO A 338 17.49 2.72 23.63
C PRO A 338 18.28 3.74 22.80
N GLU A 339 18.32 4.99 23.28
CA GLU A 339 19.16 6.02 22.67
C GLU A 339 20.64 5.67 22.88
N ALA A 340 21.46 5.83 21.85
CA ALA A 340 22.90 5.65 21.92
C ALA A 340 23.60 6.79 21.19
N ALA A 341 24.66 7.34 21.80
CA ALA A 341 25.39 8.47 21.24
C ALA A 341 26.00 8.10 19.88
N GLY A 342 25.74 8.94 18.86
CA GLY A 342 26.25 8.76 17.50
C GLY A 342 25.51 7.73 16.66
N PHE A 343 24.53 7.02 17.21
CA PHE A 343 23.71 6.09 16.44
C PHE A 343 22.58 6.83 15.71
N VAL A 344 22.43 6.58 14.40
CA VAL A 344 21.36 7.15 13.58
C VAL A 344 20.49 6.01 13.02
N PRO A 345 19.21 5.93 13.41
CA PRO A 345 18.30 4.91 12.92
C PRO A 345 18.00 5.11 11.43
N THR A 346 17.86 4.01 10.71
CA THR A 346 17.41 3.97 9.31
C THR A 346 15.89 4.08 9.19
N GLY A 347 15.16 3.77 10.26
CA GLY A 347 13.70 3.65 10.27
C GLY A 347 13.21 2.21 10.05
N ASP A 348 14.07 1.27 9.67
CA ASP A 348 13.73 -0.17 9.72
C ASP A 348 14.00 -0.69 11.15
N PRO A 349 12.96 -1.08 11.91
CA PRO A 349 13.11 -1.42 13.33
C PRO A 349 13.98 -2.65 13.59
N PHE A 350 14.02 -3.61 12.66
CA PHE A 350 14.80 -4.84 12.80
C PHE A 350 16.26 -4.61 12.42
N LEU A 351 16.49 -3.89 11.31
CA LEU A 351 17.82 -3.50 10.90
C LEU A 351 18.44 -2.57 11.95
N ASP A 352 17.69 -1.60 12.47
CA ASP A 352 18.19 -0.66 13.48
C ASP A 352 18.58 -1.36 14.78
N GLN A 353 17.86 -2.41 15.18
CA GLN A 353 18.25 -3.22 16.35
C GLN A 353 19.60 -3.92 16.12
N SER A 354 19.79 -4.51 14.93
CA SER A 354 21.05 -5.16 14.56
C SER A 354 22.21 -4.16 14.49
N ARG A 355 22.00 -3.00 13.86
CA ARG A 355 23.00 -1.93 13.75
C ARG A 355 23.34 -1.33 15.12
N LEU A 356 22.35 -1.15 16.00
CA LEU A 356 22.58 -0.67 17.35
C LEU A 356 23.39 -1.68 18.18
N CYS A 357 23.11 -2.98 18.04
CA CYS A 357 23.93 -4.03 18.65
C CYS A 357 25.39 -3.95 18.19
N ALA A 358 25.63 -3.83 16.87
CA ALA A 358 26.97 -3.69 16.32
C ALA A 358 27.68 -2.40 16.82
N HIS A 359 26.95 -1.29 16.90
CA HIS A 359 27.45 -0.02 17.42
C HIS A 359 27.86 -0.13 18.89
N LEU A 360 27.02 -0.69 19.75
CA LEU A 360 27.33 -0.88 21.16
C LEU A 360 28.49 -1.87 21.35
N ASN A 361 28.59 -2.93 20.55
CA ASN A 361 29.74 -3.85 20.62
C ASN A 361 31.07 -3.13 20.35
N ALA A 362 31.06 -2.08 19.53
CA ALA A 362 32.26 -1.30 19.20
C ALA A 362 32.53 -0.15 20.19
N HIS A 363 31.49 0.43 20.79
CA HIS A 363 31.58 1.74 21.46
C HIS A 363 30.83 1.84 22.80
N GLY A 364 30.00 0.86 23.14
CA GLY A 364 29.05 0.91 24.24
C GLY A 364 29.61 0.46 25.59
N MET A 365 28.88 0.82 26.65
CA MET A 365 29.08 0.34 28.01
C MET A 365 28.20 -0.87 28.30
N GLU A 366 28.58 -1.68 29.30
CA GLU A 366 27.80 -2.85 29.75
C GLU A 366 26.32 -2.52 30.03
N ALA A 367 26.06 -1.38 30.69
CA ALA A 367 24.69 -0.94 30.96
C ALA A 367 23.86 -0.66 29.69
N GLU A 368 24.49 -0.22 28.60
CA GLU A 368 23.82 0.00 27.30
C GLU A 368 23.51 -1.34 26.61
N HIS A 369 24.42 -2.31 26.73
CA HIS A 369 24.19 -3.69 26.27
C HIS A 369 23.02 -4.34 27.01
N ASP A 370 22.98 -4.23 28.34
CA ASP A 370 21.89 -4.76 29.16
C ASP A 370 20.56 -4.11 28.79
N ALA A 371 20.55 -2.78 28.59
CA ALA A 371 19.36 -2.07 28.15
C ALA A 371 18.87 -2.57 26.77
N LEU A 372 19.78 -2.73 25.79
CA LEU A 372 19.43 -3.28 24.48
C LEU A 372 18.94 -4.72 24.56
N GLY A 373 19.55 -5.56 25.41
CA GLY A 373 19.14 -6.95 25.63
C GLY A 373 17.71 -7.05 26.14
N ASN A 374 17.37 -6.23 27.14
CA ASN A 374 16.01 -6.16 27.69
C ASN A 374 14.98 -5.70 26.66
N VAL A 375 15.30 -4.65 25.89
CA VAL A 375 14.41 -4.15 24.81
C VAL A 375 14.25 -5.21 23.71
N THR A 376 15.32 -5.89 23.33
CA THR A 376 15.28 -6.96 22.31
C THR A 376 14.38 -8.11 22.73
N ALA A 377 14.46 -8.55 23.98
CA ALA A 377 13.58 -9.58 24.52
C ALA A 377 12.11 -9.14 24.50
N ALA A 378 11.82 -7.92 24.98
CA ALA A 378 10.47 -7.37 24.97
C ALA A 378 9.90 -7.18 23.54
N ARG A 379 10.75 -6.79 22.57
CA ARG A 379 10.36 -6.74 21.14
C ARG A 379 9.98 -8.11 20.61
N GLN A 380 10.78 -9.14 20.92
CA GLN A 380 10.51 -10.50 20.48
C GLN A 380 9.16 -11.01 21.01
N GLU A 381 8.88 -10.80 22.30
CA GLU A 381 7.57 -11.11 22.90
C GLU A 381 6.44 -10.36 22.19
N SER A 382 6.62 -9.06 21.92
CA SER A 382 5.64 -8.27 21.17
C SER A 382 5.40 -8.81 19.76
N ILE A 383 6.44 -9.23 19.04
CA ILE A 383 6.34 -9.76 17.66
C ILE A 383 5.56 -11.07 17.65
N GLU A 384 5.86 -11.98 18.59
CA GLU A 384 5.19 -13.28 18.70
C GLU A 384 3.69 -13.09 18.97
N GLU A 385 3.36 -12.22 19.91
CA GLU A 385 1.96 -11.95 20.26
C GLU A 385 1.21 -11.21 19.15
N ARG A 386 1.85 -10.26 18.46
CA ARG A 386 1.30 -9.63 17.23
C ARG A 386 1.03 -10.66 16.14
N GLY A 387 1.95 -11.61 15.93
CA GLY A 387 1.76 -12.71 14.99
C GLY A 387 0.57 -13.61 15.36
N ARG A 388 0.37 -13.88 16.66
CA ARG A 388 -0.82 -14.61 17.14
C ARG A 388 -2.11 -13.83 16.83
N LEU A 389 -2.15 -12.53 17.12
CA LEU A 389 -3.30 -11.66 16.87
C LEU A 389 -3.64 -11.58 15.38
N ASP A 390 -2.64 -11.47 14.51
CA ASP A 390 -2.83 -11.48 13.07
C ASP A 390 -3.39 -12.83 12.59
N ALA A 391 -2.84 -13.95 13.05
CA ALA A 391 -3.34 -15.27 12.68
C ALA A 391 -4.82 -15.46 13.09
N GLU A 392 -5.21 -14.97 14.28
CA GLU A 392 -6.62 -15.00 14.73
C GLU A 392 -7.52 -14.10 13.89
N ARG A 393 -7.04 -12.89 13.57
CA ARG A 393 -7.72 -11.97 12.66
C ARG A 393 -7.94 -12.61 11.30
N TRP A 394 -6.91 -13.21 10.73
CA TRP A 394 -6.94 -13.92 9.46
C TRP A 394 -7.95 -15.06 9.49
N GLU A 395 -7.95 -15.88 10.54
CA GLU A 395 -8.90 -16.98 10.70
C GLU A 395 -10.36 -16.49 10.80
N ARG A 396 -10.62 -15.37 11.50
CA ARG A 396 -11.95 -14.75 11.53
C ARG A 396 -12.39 -14.31 10.13
N THR A 397 -11.52 -13.57 9.43
CA THR A 397 -11.79 -13.10 8.06
C THR A 397 -12.03 -14.25 7.11
N ARG A 398 -11.22 -15.32 7.19
CA ARG A 398 -11.39 -16.55 6.43
C ARG A 398 -12.77 -17.18 6.64
N ARG A 399 -13.22 -17.32 7.89
CA ARG A 399 -14.55 -17.89 8.21
C ARG A 399 -15.68 -17.05 7.66
N LEU A 400 -15.59 -15.74 7.77
CA LEU A 400 -16.57 -14.82 7.20
C LEU A 400 -16.63 -14.92 5.68
N MET A 401 -15.47 -15.04 5.02
CA MET A 401 -15.41 -15.26 3.57
C MET A 401 -16.08 -16.56 3.16
N TYR A 402 -15.81 -17.66 3.88
CA TYR A 402 -16.47 -18.94 3.62
C TYR A 402 -17.98 -18.87 3.85
N ALA A 403 -18.45 -18.25 4.93
CA ALA A 403 -19.87 -18.10 5.22
C ALA A 403 -20.59 -17.29 4.14
N ALA A 404 -20.04 -16.12 3.77
CA ALA A 404 -20.60 -15.28 2.70
C ALA A 404 -20.63 -16.02 1.35
N ARG A 405 -19.63 -16.87 1.10
CA ARG A 405 -19.59 -17.70 -0.10
C ARG A 405 -20.71 -18.74 -0.12
N GLU A 406 -20.94 -19.45 0.98
CA GLU A 406 -22.02 -20.44 1.08
C GLU A 406 -23.40 -19.77 0.93
N GLU A 407 -23.62 -18.58 1.53
CA GLU A 407 -24.86 -17.80 1.34
C GLU A 407 -25.07 -17.42 -0.13
N LEU A 408 -24.03 -16.95 -0.82
CA LEU A 408 -24.10 -16.64 -2.26
C LEU A 408 -24.34 -17.90 -3.10
N TYR A 409 -23.84 -19.07 -2.69
CA TYR A 409 -24.13 -20.33 -3.38
C TYR A 409 -25.58 -20.76 -3.21
N GLU A 410 -26.13 -20.64 -1.99
CA GLU A 410 -27.52 -20.98 -1.69
C GLU A 410 -28.51 -20.03 -2.38
N GLU A 411 -28.25 -18.73 -2.38
CA GLU A 411 -29.16 -17.72 -2.95
C GLU A 411 -29.14 -17.72 -4.49
N TYR A 412 -27.98 -17.95 -5.11
CA TYR A 412 -27.80 -17.80 -6.56
C TYR A 412 -27.53 -19.10 -7.32
N GLY A 413 -27.49 -20.26 -6.66
CA GLY A 413 -27.37 -21.57 -7.30
C GLY A 413 -26.10 -21.76 -8.14
N VAL A 414 -24.98 -21.13 -7.75
CA VAL A 414 -23.76 -21.13 -8.55
C VAL A 414 -23.03 -22.48 -8.42
N SER A 415 -23.19 -23.36 -9.39
CA SER A 415 -22.57 -24.68 -9.39
C SER A 415 -21.07 -24.64 -9.74
N SER A 416 -20.16 -24.32 -8.80
CA SER A 416 -18.74 -24.72 -8.89
C SER A 416 -17.93 -24.34 -7.62
N PRO A 417 -17.47 -25.31 -6.82
CA PRO A 417 -16.60 -25.09 -5.65
C PRO A 417 -15.11 -24.82 -5.97
N GLY A 418 -14.69 -24.94 -7.24
CA GLY A 418 -13.28 -25.06 -7.61
C GLY A 418 -12.47 -23.76 -7.67
N GLU A 419 -13.11 -22.60 -7.84
CA GLU A 419 -12.39 -21.36 -8.18
C GLU A 419 -12.13 -20.43 -6.98
N PHE A 420 -12.78 -20.60 -5.82
CA PHE A 420 -12.67 -19.62 -4.73
C PHE A 420 -11.59 -19.93 -3.66
N VAL A 421 -11.03 -21.15 -3.62
CA VAL A 421 -10.23 -21.62 -2.46
C VAL A 421 -8.79 -21.09 -2.45
N ALA A 422 -8.19 -20.74 -3.58
CA ALA A 422 -6.81 -20.25 -3.61
C ALA A 422 -6.64 -18.76 -3.23
N ILE A 423 -7.72 -18.06 -2.82
CA ILE A 423 -7.66 -16.66 -2.36
C ILE A 423 -7.05 -16.58 -0.94
N ALA A 424 -6.97 -17.72 -0.24
CA ALA A 424 -6.93 -17.71 1.22
C ALA A 424 -5.55 -17.90 1.89
N CYS A 425 -4.43 -17.87 1.15
CA CYS A 425 -3.09 -17.93 1.77
C CYS A 425 -2.04 -17.18 0.92
N PRO A 426 -1.60 -15.97 1.32
CA PRO A 426 -0.55 -15.27 0.60
C PRO A 426 0.84 -15.91 0.72
N ASP A 427 1.07 -16.80 1.70
CA ASP A 427 2.38 -17.43 1.94
C ASP A 427 2.67 -18.67 1.07
N GLY A 428 1.91 -18.90 -0.01
CA GLY A 428 2.25 -19.98 -0.96
C GLY A 428 2.23 -21.39 -0.37
N ALA A 429 1.60 -21.59 0.80
CA ALA A 429 1.29 -22.91 1.34
C ALA A 429 0.19 -23.54 0.46
N GLY A 430 0.59 -23.98 -0.73
CA GLY A 430 -0.26 -24.62 -1.71
C GLY A 430 -0.99 -25.79 -1.08
N GLY A 431 -2.32 -25.71 -1.04
CA GLY A 431 -3.20 -26.87 -0.87
C GLY A 431 -2.97 -27.76 0.35
N GLU A 432 -2.25 -27.32 1.38
CA GLU A 432 -2.12 -28.10 2.60
C GLU A 432 -3.41 -27.99 3.39
N SER A 433 -4.02 -29.13 3.71
CA SER A 433 -5.20 -29.15 4.56
C SER A 433 -4.85 -28.54 5.92
N LEU A 434 -5.81 -27.87 6.55
CA LEU A 434 -5.66 -27.29 7.89
C LEU A 434 -5.07 -28.30 8.90
N ALA A 435 -5.40 -29.58 8.75
CA ALA A 435 -4.85 -30.67 9.55
C ALA A 435 -3.33 -30.83 9.40
N LYS A 436 -2.80 -30.76 8.16
CA LYS A 436 -1.35 -30.85 7.90
C LYS A 436 -0.61 -29.63 8.42
N LEU A 437 -1.19 -28.43 8.28
CA LEU A 437 -0.60 -27.21 8.83
C LEU A 437 -0.51 -27.27 10.36
N GLN A 438 -1.56 -27.77 11.02
CA GLN A 438 -1.59 -27.96 12.47
C GLN A 438 -0.60 -29.03 12.95
N GLU A 439 -0.43 -30.11 12.17
CA GLU A 439 0.55 -31.16 12.44
C GLU A 439 1.98 -30.62 12.33
N ARG A 440 2.30 -29.89 11.26
CA ARG A 440 3.63 -29.28 11.08
C ARG A 440 3.95 -28.24 12.16
N LEU A 441 2.99 -27.40 12.55
CA LEU A 441 3.15 -26.47 13.67
C LEU A 441 3.38 -27.19 15.01
N ARG A 442 2.81 -28.39 15.20
CA ARG A 442 3.07 -29.21 16.38
C ARG A 442 4.49 -29.77 16.34
N GLU A 443 4.93 -30.31 15.21
CA GLU A 443 6.28 -30.82 15.00
C GLU A 443 7.35 -29.73 15.20
N GLU A 444 7.13 -28.52 14.67
CA GLU A 444 8.03 -27.38 14.86
C GLU A 444 8.13 -26.95 16.33
N LYS A 445 7.00 -26.93 17.06
CA LYS A 445 6.99 -26.64 18.50
C LYS A 445 7.72 -27.72 19.31
N GLU A 446 7.53 -28.98 18.97
CA GLU A 446 8.25 -30.09 19.61
C GLU A 446 9.76 -30.03 19.32
N GLY A 447 10.14 -29.70 18.09
CA GLY A 447 11.54 -29.48 17.68
C GLY A 447 12.20 -28.33 18.44
N ALA A 448 11.53 -27.17 18.51
CA ALA A 448 12.01 -26.00 19.25
C ALA A 448 12.15 -26.29 20.76
N SER A 449 11.20 -27.05 21.34
CA SER A 449 11.27 -27.46 22.74
C SER A 449 12.46 -28.40 22.99
N ARG A 450 12.73 -29.36 22.09
CA ARG A 450 13.89 -30.25 22.21
C ARG A 450 15.21 -29.48 22.10
N ALA A 451 15.32 -28.56 21.13
CA ALA A 451 16.51 -27.73 20.95
C ALA A 451 16.80 -26.85 22.18
N ARG A 452 15.77 -26.30 22.86
CA ARG A 452 15.96 -25.57 24.12
C ARG A 452 16.47 -26.46 25.25
N VAL A 453 15.99 -27.69 25.36
CA VAL A 453 16.47 -28.65 26.36
C VAL A 453 17.92 -29.04 26.09
N GLU A 454 18.29 -29.30 24.84
CA GLU A 454 19.66 -29.63 24.45
C GLU A 454 20.62 -28.46 24.68
N ALA A 455 20.23 -27.24 24.33
CA ALA A 455 21.05 -26.04 24.57
C ALA A 455 21.27 -25.80 26.07
N SER A 456 20.23 -25.95 26.91
CA SER A 456 20.37 -25.87 28.37
C SER A 456 21.25 -26.97 28.95
N ALA A 457 21.22 -28.18 28.37
CA ALA A 457 22.06 -29.30 28.80
C ALA A 457 23.53 -29.13 28.36
N GLN A 458 23.81 -28.43 27.27
CA GLN A 458 25.17 -28.10 26.83
C GLN A 458 25.77 -26.91 27.61
N ALA A 459 24.93 -26.04 28.14
CA ALA A 459 25.34 -24.89 28.95
C ALA A 459 25.60 -25.23 30.43
N ALA A 460 25.09 -26.37 30.92
CA ALA A 460 25.31 -26.91 32.26
C ALA A 460 26.49 -27.88 32.28
#